data_AF-A0A024FKH6-F1
#
_entry.id   AF-A0A024FKH6-F1
#
_cell.length_a   1.000
_cell.length_b   1.000
_cell.length_c   1.000
_cell.angle_alpha   90.00
_cell.angle_beta   90.00
_cell.angle_gamma   90.00
#
_symmetry.space_group_name_H-M   'P 1'
#
loop_
_entity.id
_entity.type
_entity.pdbx_description
1 polymer ?
#
loop_
_entity_poly.entity_id
_entity_poly.type
_entity_poly.pdbx_seq_one_letter_code
_entity_poly.pdbx_strand_id
1 'polypeptide(L)'
;MTGRFSRSFAQIFVEELLGRGYQLQYEAKAYKAKLHKERVKEARENSINLYGVDDTVTDQEGKTYKGTVYAIFEKLELNPAQQQSDYAEMNSIDKFGKFVSVKYKNEKKRERTKKFTAKSNTKFCADDDGTEKCFMGMKTKGNALKKLSNASNFGFDNSYFYEIIYENNGQMVLSKPGEEGSYVLKFSDKKEGFIIDSRKNDKVSAKLSKYISNCKSLAEDIGKGEFDLSNLGNLKQIVDEYCKNL
;
A
#
# COMPACT_ATOMS: atom_id res chain seq x y z
N MET A 1 17.37 65.07 38.75
CA MET A 1 17.15 63.67 38.30
C MET A 1 17.29 63.61 36.80
N THR A 2 18.38 63.05 36.26
CA THR A 2 18.47 62.70 34.83
C THR A 2 19.48 61.56 34.67
N GLY A 3 19.00 60.32 34.74
CA GLY A 3 19.80 59.13 34.48
C GLY A 3 20.17 59.08 33.00
N ARG A 4 21.43 59.36 32.67
CA ARG A 4 22.02 59.00 31.38
C ARG A 4 22.16 57.47 31.36
N PHE A 5 21.13 56.76 30.95
CA PHE A 5 21.32 55.41 30.41
C PHE A 5 22.28 55.54 29.23
N SER A 6 23.50 55.00 29.36
CA SER A 6 24.50 55.08 28.31
C SER A 6 23.96 54.37 27.07
N ARG A 7 24.05 55.03 25.91
CA ARG A 7 23.60 54.47 24.62
C ARG A 7 24.18 53.06 24.38
N SER A 8 25.33 52.74 24.98
CA SER A 8 25.95 51.41 24.96
C SER A 8 25.14 50.31 25.64
N PHE A 9 24.51 50.56 26.79
CA PHE A 9 23.79 49.49 27.50
C PHE A 9 22.49 49.12 26.78
N ALA A 10 21.76 50.11 26.29
CA ALA A 10 20.55 49.88 25.50
C ALA A 10 20.88 49.13 24.20
N GLN A 11 22.00 49.46 23.56
CA GLN A 11 22.45 48.76 22.35
C GLN A 11 22.86 47.31 22.63
N ILE A 12 23.69 47.06 23.64
CA ILE A 12 24.11 45.70 24.04
C ILE A 12 22.89 44.85 24.44
N PHE A 13 21.94 45.42 25.18
CA PHE A 13 20.72 44.71 25.59
C PHE A 13 19.83 44.33 24.40
N VAL A 14 19.66 45.23 23.42
CA VAL A 14 18.88 44.94 22.20
C VAL A 14 19.60 43.90 21.33
N GLU A 15 20.92 44.02 21.16
CA GLU A 15 21.73 43.05 20.43
C GLU A 15 21.68 41.66 21.09
N GLU A 16 21.69 41.59 22.41
CA GLU A 16 21.63 40.33 23.15
C GLU A 16 20.22 39.72 23.17
N LEU A 17 19.16 40.53 23.23
CA LEU A 17 17.78 40.05 23.07
C LEU A 17 17.51 39.53 21.64
N LEU A 18 17.97 40.25 20.63
CA LEU A 18 17.87 39.82 19.24
C LEU A 18 18.72 38.56 19.01
N GLY A 19 19.97 38.54 19.48
CA GLY A 19 20.88 37.40 19.39
C GLY A 19 20.33 36.14 20.04
N ARG A 20 19.83 36.24 21.29
CA ARG A 20 19.16 35.14 21.98
C ARG A 20 17.87 34.72 21.29
N GLY A 21 17.08 35.67 20.77
CA GLY A 21 15.87 35.39 19.99
C GLY A 21 16.16 34.60 18.70
N TYR A 22 17.20 34.99 17.95
CA TYR A 22 17.66 34.27 16.75
C TYR A 22 18.23 32.89 17.08
N GLN A 23 19.01 32.76 18.16
CA GLN A 23 19.53 31.47 18.63
C GLN A 23 18.38 30.53 19.05
N LEU A 24 17.42 31.00 19.85
CA LEU A 24 16.24 30.23 20.24
C LEU A 24 15.39 29.80 19.03
N GLN A 25 15.24 30.65 18.01
CA GLN A 25 14.54 30.30 16.78
C GLN A 25 15.29 29.23 15.97
N TYR A 26 16.61 29.34 15.84
CA TYR A 26 17.42 28.36 15.14
C TYR A 26 17.42 27.01 15.87
N GLU A 27 17.61 27.02 17.19
CA GLU A 27 17.54 25.84 18.05
C GLU A 27 16.14 25.20 18.00
N ALA A 28 15.07 25.99 18.08
CA ALA A 28 13.71 25.50 17.94
C ALA A 28 13.44 24.91 16.55
N LYS A 29 13.98 25.52 15.48
CA LYS A 29 13.87 25.00 14.10
C LYS A 29 14.65 23.69 13.93
N ALA A 30 15.88 23.62 14.47
CA ALA A 30 16.71 22.42 14.45
C ALA A 30 16.08 21.28 15.25
N TYR A 31 15.54 21.59 16.44
CA TYR A 31 14.81 20.65 17.28
C TYR A 31 13.54 20.14 16.58
N LYS A 32 12.72 21.03 16.02
CA LYS A 32 11.53 20.64 15.23
C LYS A 32 11.90 19.78 14.03
N ALA A 33 12.99 20.10 13.32
CA ALA A 33 13.47 19.31 12.19
C ALA A 33 13.96 17.92 12.65
N LYS A 34 14.63 17.83 13.79
CA LYS A 34 15.07 16.56 14.38
C LYS A 34 13.88 15.71 14.81
N LEU A 35 12.94 16.29 15.55
CA LEU A 35 11.69 15.64 15.97
C LEU A 35 10.88 15.16 14.77
N HIS A 36 10.78 15.98 13.71
CA HIS A 36 10.11 15.58 12.48
C HIS A 36 10.83 14.42 11.78
N LYS A 37 12.17 14.42 11.73
CA LYS A 37 12.95 13.29 11.17
C LYS A 37 12.73 12.00 11.96
N GLU A 38 12.70 12.09 13.29
CA GLU A 38 12.44 10.94 14.18
C GLU A 38 11.03 10.41 13.97
N ARG A 39 10.01 11.27 13.92
CA ARG A 39 8.63 10.87 13.61
C ARG A 39 8.49 10.25 12.22
N VAL A 40 9.17 10.80 11.22
CA VAL A 40 9.18 10.20 9.86
C VAL A 40 9.85 8.83 9.88
N LYS A 41 10.93 8.67 10.65
CA LYS A 41 11.62 7.38 10.79
C LYS A 41 10.70 6.35 11.43
N GLU A 42 10.12 6.68 12.58
CA GLU A 42 9.18 5.83 13.31
C GLU A 42 7.96 5.48 12.46
N ALA A 43 7.35 6.47 11.79
CA ALA A 43 6.22 6.21 10.91
C ALA A 43 6.57 5.31 9.73
N ARG A 44 7.81 5.35 9.22
CA ARG A 44 8.26 4.45 8.15
C ARG A 44 8.45 3.03 8.64
N GLU A 45 9.08 2.88 9.80
CA GLU A 45 9.30 1.57 10.44
C GLU A 45 7.98 0.88 10.78
N ASN A 46 6.94 1.65 11.12
CA ASN A 46 5.62 1.12 11.45
C ASN A 46 4.66 1.00 10.25
N SER A 47 5.06 1.40 9.04
CA SER A 47 4.18 1.35 7.87
C SER A 47 4.40 0.10 7.05
N ILE A 48 3.36 -0.37 6.36
CA ILE A 48 3.46 -1.49 5.41
C ILE A 48 4.15 -1.12 4.08
N ASN A 49 4.62 0.13 3.95
CA ASN A 49 5.27 0.63 2.75
C ASN A 49 6.71 0.10 2.63
N LEU A 50 7.12 -0.21 1.41
CA LEU A 50 8.48 -0.67 1.12
C LEU A 50 9.35 0.51 0.70
N TYR A 51 10.31 0.86 1.55
CA TYR A 51 11.22 1.99 1.35
C TYR A 51 12.63 1.57 0.96
N GLY A 52 12.77 1.02 -0.25
CA GLY A 52 14.08 0.72 -0.81
C GLY A 52 14.67 -0.57 -0.26
N VAL A 53 13.90 -1.65 -0.40
CA VAL A 53 14.32 -3.02 -0.09
C VAL A 53 15.06 -3.59 -1.29
N ASP A 54 16.20 -4.25 -1.08
CA ASP A 54 16.92 -4.89 -2.16
C ASP A 54 16.25 -6.21 -2.55
N ASP A 55 15.66 -6.25 -3.74
CA ASP A 55 14.99 -7.45 -4.24
C ASP A 55 14.83 -7.46 -5.77
N THR A 56 13.84 -8.17 -6.27
CA THR A 56 13.61 -8.52 -7.65
C THR A 56 12.17 -8.23 -8.03
N VAL A 57 12.02 -7.61 -9.20
CA VAL A 57 10.72 -7.36 -9.82
C VAL A 57 10.66 -8.12 -11.14
N THR A 58 9.66 -8.98 -11.29
CA THR A 58 9.41 -9.76 -12.50
C THR A 58 8.21 -9.19 -13.24
N ASP A 59 8.43 -8.75 -14.47
CA ASP A 59 7.35 -8.22 -15.31
C ASP A 59 6.51 -9.32 -15.97
N GLN A 60 5.48 -8.92 -16.73
CA GLN A 60 4.55 -9.87 -17.38
C GLN A 60 5.22 -10.78 -18.40
N GLU A 61 6.34 -10.33 -18.96
CA GLU A 61 7.10 -11.06 -19.97
C GLU A 61 8.10 -12.02 -19.33
N GLY A 62 8.14 -12.08 -17.99
CA GLY A 62 9.07 -12.90 -17.22
C GLY A 62 10.44 -12.25 -17.03
N LYS A 63 10.63 -10.99 -17.44
CA LYS A 63 11.90 -10.31 -17.28
C LYS A 63 12.07 -9.84 -15.84
N THR A 64 13.15 -10.32 -15.21
CA THR A 64 13.50 -10.00 -13.83
C THR A 64 14.43 -8.79 -13.75
N TYR A 65 14.14 -7.87 -12.84
CA TYR A 65 14.91 -6.67 -12.54
C TYR A 65 15.40 -6.75 -11.10
N LYS A 66 16.70 -6.98 -10.90
CA LYS A 66 17.32 -7.01 -9.57
C LYS A 66 17.78 -5.60 -9.16
N GLY A 67 17.34 -5.13 -8.00
CA GLY A 67 17.72 -3.83 -7.48
C GLY A 67 16.85 -3.37 -6.31
N THR A 68 16.87 -2.08 -6.03
CA THR A 68 16.20 -1.51 -4.86
C THR A 68 14.73 -1.19 -5.19
N VAL A 69 13.81 -1.86 -4.52
CA VAL A 69 12.35 -1.81 -4.72
C VAL A 69 11.70 -0.79 -3.80
N TYR A 70 10.77 -0.01 -4.35
CA TYR A 70 9.95 0.95 -3.63
C TYR A 70 8.48 0.76 -3.97
N ALA A 71 7.64 0.59 -2.95
CA ALA A 71 6.19 0.49 -3.07
C ALA A 71 5.52 1.27 -1.93
N ILE A 72 4.46 2.00 -2.23
CA ILE A 72 3.71 2.78 -1.24
C ILE A 72 2.26 2.32 -1.28
N PHE A 73 1.82 1.67 -0.22
CA PHE A 73 0.49 1.10 0.00
C PHE A 73 -0.40 1.97 0.88
N GLU A 74 0.18 2.82 1.73
CA GLU A 74 -0.55 3.72 2.61
C GLU A 74 0.16 5.05 2.82
N LYS A 75 -0.58 6.02 3.35
CA LYS A 75 -0.02 7.33 3.71
C LYS A 75 0.68 7.22 5.06
N LEU A 76 1.89 7.78 5.17
CA LEU A 76 2.57 7.91 6.46
C LEU A 76 1.81 8.87 7.39
N GLU A 77 1.44 8.37 8.56
CA GLU A 77 0.86 9.17 9.63
C GLU A 77 1.96 9.74 10.53
N LEU A 78 2.16 11.06 10.49
CA LEU A 78 3.24 11.74 11.22
C LEU A 78 2.78 12.43 12.52
N ASN A 79 1.46 12.52 12.74
CA ASN A 79 0.89 13.22 13.90
C ASN A 79 -0.55 12.74 14.19
N PRO A 80 -0.76 11.82 15.14
CA PRO A 80 -2.09 11.29 15.46
C PRO A 80 -3.06 12.36 16.00
N ALA A 81 -2.55 13.40 16.66
CA ALA A 81 -3.34 14.42 17.35
C ALA A 81 -3.80 15.62 16.48
N GLN A 82 -3.41 15.70 15.21
CA GLN A 82 -3.78 16.81 14.30
C GLN A 82 -4.84 16.42 13.25
N GLN A 83 -5.69 15.44 13.54
CA GLN A 83 -6.82 15.05 12.68
C GLN A 83 -7.96 16.09 12.62
N GLN A 84 -7.68 17.39 12.67
CA GLN A 84 -8.71 18.42 12.50
C GLN A 84 -8.75 18.96 11.07
N SER A 85 -9.71 18.40 10.35
CA SER A 85 -10.62 18.99 9.35
C SER A 85 -10.16 19.53 7.98
N ASP A 86 -8.93 19.98 7.73
CA ASP A 86 -8.72 20.85 6.52
C ASP A 86 -7.81 20.29 5.39
N TYR A 87 -7.58 18.98 5.27
CA TYR A 87 -6.78 18.40 4.16
C TYR A 87 -7.55 17.47 3.21
N ALA A 88 -8.85 17.73 3.05
CA ALA A 88 -9.75 16.95 2.20
C ALA A 88 -9.49 17.09 0.68
N GLU A 89 -8.63 17.99 0.20
CA GLU A 89 -8.66 18.35 -1.24
C GLU A 89 -7.39 18.08 -2.09
N MET A 90 -6.29 17.51 -1.55
CA MET A 90 -5.12 17.15 -2.40
C MET A 90 -4.65 15.68 -2.33
N ASN A 91 -5.35 14.82 -1.58
CA ASN A 91 -5.07 13.38 -1.48
C ASN A 91 -6.04 12.51 -2.31
N SER A 92 -6.85 13.12 -3.17
CA SER A 92 -8.02 12.52 -3.84
C SER A 92 -7.74 11.69 -5.10
N ILE A 93 -6.47 11.41 -5.42
CA ILE A 93 -6.14 10.41 -6.46
C ILE A 93 -5.49 9.23 -5.79
N ASP A 94 -6.30 8.21 -5.57
CA ASP A 94 -6.02 6.84 -5.13
C ASP A 94 -4.80 6.23 -5.88
N LYS A 95 -3.58 6.62 -5.48
CA LYS A 95 -2.28 6.24 -6.09
C LYS A 95 -1.58 5.14 -5.30
N PHE A 96 -1.97 4.94 -4.05
CA PHE A 96 -1.37 3.94 -3.16
C PHE A 96 -1.70 2.53 -3.62
N GLY A 97 -0.73 1.63 -3.52
CA GLY A 97 -0.82 0.25 -3.99
C GLY A 97 -0.96 0.09 -5.50
N LYS A 98 -0.92 1.15 -6.32
CA LYS A 98 -1.08 1.05 -7.79
C LYS A 98 0.23 0.91 -8.56
N PHE A 99 1.36 1.22 -7.91
CA PHE A 99 2.67 1.26 -8.56
C PHE A 99 3.76 0.67 -7.67
N VAL A 100 4.72 0.02 -8.31
CA VAL A 100 6.01 -0.34 -7.72
C VAL A 100 7.12 0.22 -8.62
N SER A 101 8.25 0.60 -8.04
CA SER A 101 9.42 1.01 -8.81
C SER A 101 10.66 0.28 -8.35
N VAL A 102 11.52 -0.07 -9.30
CA VAL A 102 12.82 -0.70 -9.04
C VAL A 102 13.93 0.19 -9.58
N LYS A 103 14.92 0.47 -8.74
CA LYS A 103 16.18 1.09 -9.14
C LYS A 103 17.20 -0.02 -9.39
N TYR A 104 17.70 -0.13 -10.61
CA TYR A 104 18.61 -1.20 -11.02
C TYR A 104 19.74 -0.65 -11.89
N LYS A 105 20.85 -1.40 -11.99
CA LYS A 105 21.93 -1.11 -12.96
C LYS A 105 21.68 -1.91 -14.24
N ASN A 106 21.71 -1.23 -15.37
CA ASN A 106 21.62 -1.90 -16.67
C ASN A 106 22.97 -2.53 -17.08
N GLU A 107 23.00 -3.22 -18.22
CA GLU A 107 24.21 -3.85 -18.78
C GLU A 107 25.41 -2.89 -18.92
N LYS A 108 25.14 -1.58 -19.10
CA LYS A 108 26.15 -0.52 -19.19
C LYS A 108 26.54 0.07 -17.83
N LYS A 109 26.18 -0.60 -16.72
CA LYS A 109 26.40 -0.18 -15.33
C LYS A 109 25.80 1.19 -14.98
N ARG A 110 24.82 1.68 -15.76
CA ARG A 110 24.13 2.94 -15.49
C ARG A 110 22.90 2.67 -14.64
N GLU A 111 22.68 3.51 -13.63
CA GLU A 111 21.47 3.45 -12.81
C GLU A 111 20.24 3.84 -13.63
N ARG A 112 19.20 3.03 -13.49
CA ARG A 112 17.89 3.21 -14.12
C ARG A 112 16.81 2.98 -13.08
N THR A 113 15.72 3.70 -13.22
CA THR A 113 14.49 3.44 -12.46
C THR A 113 13.43 2.98 -13.44
N LYS A 114 12.83 1.81 -13.20
CA LYS A 114 11.64 1.36 -13.93
C LYS A 114 10.45 1.36 -12.99
N LYS A 115 9.32 1.88 -13.46
CA LYS A 115 8.06 1.93 -12.73
C LYS A 115 7.08 0.98 -13.38
N PHE A 116 6.42 0.17 -12.58
CA PHE A 116 5.40 -0.78 -12.99
C PHE A 116 4.05 -0.39 -12.42
N THR A 117 3.00 -0.73 -13.15
CA THR A 117 1.61 -0.47 -12.75
C THR A 117 0.97 -1.78 -12.32
N ALA A 118 0.05 -1.77 -11.37
CA ALA A 118 -0.62 -2.99 -10.95
C ALA A 118 -1.39 -3.68 -12.10
N LYS A 119 -1.85 -2.90 -13.08
CA LYS A 119 -2.53 -3.40 -14.29
C LYS A 119 -1.62 -4.28 -15.16
N SER A 120 -0.30 -4.11 -15.06
CA SER A 120 0.68 -4.88 -15.81
C SER A 120 1.08 -6.17 -15.08
N ASN A 121 0.17 -6.87 -14.40
CA ASN A 121 0.36 -8.20 -13.76
C ASN A 121 1.77 -8.49 -13.21
N THR A 122 2.41 -7.48 -12.63
CA THR A 122 3.82 -7.54 -12.25
C THR A 122 3.90 -8.24 -10.91
N LYS A 123 4.83 -9.17 -10.77
CA LYS A 123 5.14 -9.80 -9.50
C LYS A 123 6.44 -9.22 -8.96
N PHE A 124 6.51 -9.02 -7.65
CA PHE A 124 7.78 -8.75 -6.99
C PHE A 124 7.78 -9.38 -5.62
N CYS A 125 8.94 -9.72 -5.12
CA CYS A 125 9.11 -10.06 -3.72
C CYS A 125 9.93 -8.96 -3.05
N ALA A 126 9.79 -8.84 -1.74
CA ALA A 126 10.55 -7.94 -0.91
C ALA A 126 10.76 -8.64 0.44
N ASP A 127 12.00 -8.62 0.93
CA ASP A 127 12.26 -8.93 2.35
C ASP A 127 11.67 -7.83 3.23
N ASP A 128 10.83 -8.25 4.18
CA ASP A 128 10.23 -7.39 5.19
C ASP A 128 10.48 -8.04 6.56
N ASP A 129 11.36 -7.42 7.35
CA ASP A 129 11.83 -7.92 8.64
C ASP A 129 12.29 -9.40 8.61
N GLY A 130 13.06 -9.78 7.59
CA GLY A 130 13.60 -11.15 7.44
C GLY A 130 12.59 -12.18 6.94
N THR A 131 11.40 -11.74 6.52
CA THR A 131 10.40 -12.57 5.86
C THR A 131 10.21 -12.10 4.42
N GLU A 132 10.43 -12.98 3.45
CA GLU A 132 10.14 -12.68 2.04
C GLU A 132 8.62 -12.58 1.83
N LYS A 133 8.15 -11.41 1.41
CA LYS A 133 6.76 -11.16 1.04
C LYS A 133 6.67 -10.93 -0.46
N CYS A 134 5.81 -11.68 -1.13
CA CYS A 134 5.60 -11.54 -2.56
C CYS A 134 4.27 -10.83 -2.85
N PHE A 135 4.27 -9.99 -3.87
CA PHE A 135 3.14 -9.17 -4.27
C PHE A 135 2.83 -9.37 -5.75
N MET A 136 1.54 -9.34 -6.10
CA MET A 136 1.07 -9.38 -7.48
C MET A 136 0.18 -8.17 -7.77
N GLY A 137 0.55 -7.40 -8.79
CA GLY A 137 -0.33 -6.42 -9.40
C GLY A 137 -1.46 -7.12 -10.14
N MET A 138 -2.72 -6.77 -9.89
CA MET A 138 -3.81 -7.25 -10.74
C MET A 138 -5.05 -6.38 -10.64
N LYS A 139 -5.92 -6.50 -11.64
CA LYS A 139 -7.28 -5.99 -11.58
C LYS A 139 -8.19 -6.99 -10.87
N THR A 140 -9.16 -6.48 -10.13
CA THR A 140 -10.13 -7.30 -9.40
C THR A 140 -11.60 -7.01 -9.76
N LYS A 141 -12.43 -8.05 -9.62
CA LYS A 141 -13.90 -8.01 -9.68
C LYS A 141 -14.48 -7.98 -8.27
N GLY A 142 -15.68 -7.40 -8.10
CA GLY A 142 -16.42 -7.44 -6.83
C GLY A 142 -16.78 -6.08 -6.24
N ASN A 143 -16.01 -5.03 -6.51
CA ASN A 143 -16.15 -3.74 -5.83
C ASN A 143 -17.31 -2.84 -6.32
N ALA A 144 -18.49 -3.41 -6.62
CA ALA A 144 -19.54 -2.75 -7.41
C ALA A 144 -20.27 -1.56 -6.74
N LEU A 145 -20.20 -1.40 -5.40
CA LEU A 145 -20.87 -0.29 -4.72
C LEU A 145 -19.98 0.93 -4.43
N LYS A 146 -18.64 0.80 -4.40
CA LYS A 146 -17.76 1.99 -4.56
C LYS A 146 -17.89 2.62 -5.96
N LYS A 147 -18.52 1.91 -6.92
CA LYS A 147 -18.71 2.36 -8.30
C LYS A 147 -19.89 3.32 -8.50
N LEU A 148 -20.80 3.45 -7.54
CA LEU A 148 -21.98 4.32 -7.68
C LEU A 148 -21.82 5.67 -7.00
N SER A 149 -21.03 5.81 -5.92
CA SER A 149 -20.80 7.13 -5.30
C SER A 149 -19.87 8.03 -6.10
N ASN A 150 -19.03 7.45 -6.98
CA ASN A 150 -17.95 8.18 -7.66
C ASN A 150 -18.12 8.22 -9.19
N ALA A 151 -19.32 7.93 -9.72
CA ALA A 151 -19.59 7.79 -11.15
C ALA A 151 -19.39 9.07 -12.00
N SER A 152 -18.94 10.17 -11.40
CA SER A 152 -18.65 11.44 -12.09
C SER A 152 -17.26 11.52 -12.73
N ASN A 153 -16.33 10.57 -12.52
CA ASN A 153 -14.99 10.64 -13.12
C ASN A 153 -14.64 9.43 -14.02
N PHE A 154 -14.57 9.68 -15.32
CA PHE A 154 -14.04 8.81 -16.36
C PHE A 154 -12.66 8.21 -15.96
N GLY A 155 -12.53 6.87 -15.93
CA GLY A 155 -11.23 6.17 -15.88
C GLY A 155 -10.86 5.38 -14.62
N PHE A 156 -11.80 4.68 -13.96
CA PHE A 156 -11.50 3.90 -12.75
C PHE A 156 -10.67 2.63 -13.00
N ASP A 157 -9.35 2.74 -12.83
CA ASP A 157 -8.44 1.60 -12.71
C ASP A 157 -8.48 1.03 -11.28
N ASN A 158 -9.09 -0.16 -11.13
CA ASN A 158 -9.17 -0.94 -9.88
C ASN A 158 -8.02 -1.93 -9.73
N SER A 159 -6.90 -1.68 -10.39
CA SER A 159 -5.71 -2.51 -10.27
C SER A 159 -4.87 -2.06 -9.08
N TYR A 160 -4.53 -3.00 -8.21
CA TYR A 160 -3.63 -2.81 -7.07
C TYR A 160 -2.62 -3.96 -6.98
N PHE A 161 -1.52 -3.74 -6.29
CA PHE A 161 -0.62 -4.77 -5.81
C PHE A 161 -1.18 -5.37 -4.53
N TYR A 162 -1.35 -6.68 -4.52
CA TYR A 162 -1.83 -7.47 -3.40
C TYR A 162 -0.71 -8.41 -2.94
N GLU A 163 -0.58 -8.61 -1.63
CA GLU A 163 0.36 -9.56 -1.04
C GLU A 163 -0.17 -10.99 -1.22
N ILE A 164 0.68 -11.89 -1.68
CA ILE A 164 0.37 -13.32 -1.84
C ILE A 164 0.54 -13.97 -0.48
N ILE A 165 -0.57 -14.35 0.15
CA ILE A 165 -0.58 -14.99 1.47
C ILE A 165 -0.69 -16.52 1.41
N TYR A 166 -1.13 -17.04 0.27
CA TYR A 166 -1.17 -18.47 -0.02
C TYR A 166 -1.19 -18.71 -1.53
N GLU A 167 -0.40 -19.68 -2.00
CA GLU A 167 -0.40 -20.11 -3.40
C GLU A 167 -0.36 -21.64 -3.46
N ASN A 168 -1.23 -22.22 -4.27
CA ASN A 168 -1.21 -23.65 -4.61
C ASN A 168 -1.60 -23.83 -6.07
N ASN A 169 -0.77 -24.52 -6.86
CA ASN A 169 -1.03 -24.82 -8.28
C ASN A 169 -1.45 -23.59 -9.13
N GLY A 170 -0.86 -22.42 -8.86
CA GLY A 170 -1.16 -21.15 -9.54
C GLY A 170 -2.50 -20.51 -9.14
N GLN A 171 -3.22 -21.13 -8.22
CA GLN A 171 -4.35 -20.55 -7.50
C GLN A 171 -3.80 -19.81 -6.28
N MET A 172 -4.34 -18.64 -5.95
CA MET A 172 -3.81 -17.80 -4.86
C MET A 172 -4.91 -17.20 -4.00
N VAL A 173 -4.62 -17.12 -2.69
CA VAL A 173 -5.25 -16.15 -1.79
C VAL A 173 -4.29 -14.99 -1.63
N LEU A 174 -4.80 -13.77 -1.81
CA LEU A 174 -4.05 -12.55 -1.62
C LEU A 174 -4.74 -11.63 -0.62
N SER A 175 -3.97 -10.79 0.08
CA SER A 175 -4.48 -9.71 0.93
C SER A 175 -4.18 -8.36 0.29
N LYS A 176 -5.01 -7.36 0.57
CA LYS A 176 -4.71 -5.98 0.20
C LYS A 176 -3.88 -5.31 1.32
N PRO A 177 -2.64 -4.88 1.05
CA PRO A 177 -1.84 -4.18 2.06
C PRO A 177 -2.56 -2.94 2.59
N GLY A 178 -2.54 -2.77 3.92
CA GLY A 178 -3.21 -1.66 4.62
C GLY A 178 -4.74 -1.77 4.72
N GLU A 179 -5.36 -2.87 4.29
CA GLU A 179 -6.82 -3.10 4.40
C GLU A 179 -7.09 -4.48 4.99
N GLU A 180 -7.05 -4.58 6.32
CA GLU A 180 -7.32 -5.83 7.04
C GLU A 180 -8.69 -6.44 6.69
N GLY A 181 -8.73 -7.77 6.54
CA GLY A 181 -9.94 -8.50 6.18
C GLY A 181 -10.39 -8.35 4.71
N SER A 182 -9.60 -7.68 3.86
CA SER A 182 -9.85 -7.54 2.43
C SER A 182 -8.98 -8.55 1.65
N TYR A 183 -9.61 -9.65 1.21
CA TYR A 183 -8.93 -10.73 0.51
C TYR A 183 -9.29 -10.77 -0.97
N VAL A 184 -8.43 -11.39 -1.77
CA VAL A 184 -8.65 -11.65 -3.19
C VAL A 184 -8.35 -13.11 -3.49
N LEU A 185 -9.28 -13.78 -4.14
CA LEU A 185 -9.07 -15.09 -4.73
C LEU A 185 -8.64 -14.90 -6.19
N LYS A 186 -7.50 -15.44 -6.57
CA LYS A 186 -7.00 -15.44 -7.95
C LYS A 186 -6.89 -16.86 -8.44
N PHE A 187 -7.66 -17.19 -9.47
CA PHE A 187 -7.59 -18.49 -10.11
C PHE A 187 -6.79 -18.46 -11.40
N SER A 188 -6.00 -19.49 -11.68
CA SER A 188 -5.02 -19.53 -12.78
C SER A 188 -5.65 -19.32 -14.17
N ASP A 189 -6.84 -19.87 -14.40
CA ASP A 189 -7.62 -19.76 -15.64
C ASP A 189 -8.38 -18.41 -15.77
N LYS A 190 -8.39 -17.59 -14.71
CA LYS A 190 -9.05 -16.28 -14.71
C LYS A 190 -8.05 -15.13 -14.78
N LYS A 191 -8.35 -14.14 -15.63
CA LYS A 191 -7.49 -12.96 -15.82
C LYS A 191 -7.50 -11.97 -14.64
N GLU A 192 -8.64 -11.80 -13.99
CA GLU A 192 -8.85 -10.82 -12.91
C GLU A 192 -9.09 -11.54 -11.60
N GLY A 193 -8.63 -11.04 -10.45
CA GLY A 193 -8.96 -11.62 -9.15
C GLY A 193 -10.39 -11.31 -8.70
N PHE A 194 -10.89 -12.04 -7.71
CA PHE A 194 -12.21 -11.83 -7.10
C PHE A 194 -12.04 -11.33 -5.67
N ILE A 195 -12.50 -10.10 -5.39
CA ILE A 195 -12.46 -9.53 -4.03
C ILE A 195 -13.50 -10.20 -3.15
N ILE A 196 -13.03 -10.63 -1.99
CA ILE A 196 -13.83 -10.98 -0.83
C ILE A 196 -13.78 -9.77 0.10
N ASP A 197 -14.90 -9.05 0.18
CA ASP A 197 -15.07 -7.94 1.12
C ASP A 197 -16.08 -8.32 2.19
N SER A 198 -16.02 -7.64 3.34
CA SER A 198 -16.84 -7.89 4.53
C SER A 198 -18.35 -7.67 4.35
N ARG A 199 -18.86 -7.46 3.14
CA ARG A 199 -20.29 -7.26 2.88
C ARG A 199 -20.99 -8.61 2.80
N LYS A 200 -21.95 -8.86 3.69
CA LYS A 200 -22.96 -9.95 3.68
C LYS A 200 -22.59 -11.17 2.82
N ASN A 201 -22.02 -12.18 3.49
CA ASN A 201 -21.47 -13.41 2.91
C ASN A 201 -22.30 -13.96 1.73
N ASP A 202 -23.61 -14.13 1.90
CA ASP A 202 -24.51 -14.73 0.87
C ASP A 202 -24.42 -14.08 -0.52
N LYS A 203 -24.30 -12.75 -0.60
CA LYS A 203 -24.20 -12.05 -1.90
C LYS A 203 -22.83 -12.21 -2.54
N VAL A 204 -21.78 -12.34 -1.72
CA VAL A 204 -20.41 -12.56 -2.17
C VAL A 204 -20.27 -14.01 -2.62
N SER A 205 -20.78 -14.97 -1.84
CA SER A 205 -20.83 -16.39 -2.16
C SER A 205 -21.53 -16.66 -3.50
N ALA A 206 -22.74 -16.14 -3.70
CA ALA A 206 -23.46 -16.33 -4.98
C ALA A 206 -22.68 -15.79 -6.20
N LYS A 207 -21.96 -14.67 -6.03
CA LYS A 207 -21.12 -14.10 -7.11
C LYS A 207 -19.84 -14.91 -7.31
N LEU A 208 -19.24 -15.41 -6.24
CA LEU A 208 -18.05 -16.25 -6.28
C LEU A 208 -18.38 -17.57 -6.99
N SER A 209 -19.45 -18.27 -6.58
CA SER A 209 -19.95 -19.48 -7.24
C SER A 209 -20.13 -19.30 -8.74
N LYS A 210 -20.74 -18.17 -9.16
CA LYS A 210 -20.89 -17.86 -10.58
C LYS A 210 -19.54 -17.59 -11.27
N TYR A 211 -18.62 -16.94 -10.58
CA TYR A 211 -17.30 -16.62 -11.12
C TYR A 211 -16.42 -17.87 -11.29
N ILE A 212 -16.58 -18.88 -10.44
CA ILE A 212 -15.88 -20.17 -10.50
C ILE A 212 -16.73 -21.30 -11.10
N SER A 213 -17.77 -20.98 -11.89
CA SER A 213 -18.77 -21.96 -12.34
C SER A 213 -18.23 -23.13 -13.19
N ASN A 214 -16.97 -23.06 -13.64
CA ASN A 214 -16.28 -24.18 -14.27
C ASN A 214 -15.94 -25.31 -13.27
N CYS A 215 -15.85 -25.01 -11.97
CA CYS A 215 -15.72 -25.97 -10.88
C CYS A 215 -17.09 -26.24 -10.25
N LYS A 216 -17.92 -27.11 -10.84
CA LYS A 216 -19.33 -27.26 -10.46
C LYS A 216 -19.55 -27.59 -8.98
N SER A 217 -18.85 -28.60 -8.44
CA SER A 217 -19.01 -29.02 -7.04
C SER A 217 -18.71 -27.88 -6.08
N LEU A 218 -17.50 -27.30 -6.17
CA LEU A 218 -17.08 -26.19 -5.31
C LEU A 218 -17.98 -24.96 -5.48
N ALA A 219 -18.45 -24.67 -6.70
CA ALA A 219 -19.38 -23.57 -6.94
C ALA A 219 -20.73 -23.78 -6.25
N GLU A 220 -21.24 -25.01 -6.24
CA GLU A 220 -22.48 -25.38 -5.53
C GLU A 220 -22.32 -25.25 -4.01
N ASP A 221 -21.21 -25.75 -3.46
CA ASP A 221 -20.94 -25.74 -2.02
C ASP A 221 -20.79 -24.30 -1.49
N ILE A 222 -20.04 -23.45 -2.22
CA ILE A 222 -19.98 -22.00 -1.93
C ILE A 222 -21.38 -21.38 -2.06
N GLY A 223 -22.17 -21.79 -3.06
CA GLY A 223 -23.49 -21.21 -3.33
C GLY A 223 -24.52 -21.51 -2.24
N LYS A 224 -24.37 -22.67 -1.58
CA LYS A 224 -25.16 -23.09 -0.41
C LYS A 224 -24.69 -22.46 0.89
N GLY A 225 -23.57 -21.73 0.88
CA GLY A 225 -23.00 -21.10 2.08
C GLY A 225 -22.21 -22.08 2.95
N GLU A 226 -21.71 -23.18 2.39
CA GLU A 226 -20.90 -24.16 3.14
C GLU A 226 -19.52 -23.59 3.54
N PHE A 227 -19.10 -22.50 2.90
CA PHE A 227 -17.89 -21.75 3.22
C PHE A 227 -18.21 -20.39 3.84
N ASP A 228 -17.64 -20.12 5.02
CA ASP A 228 -17.52 -18.77 5.54
C ASP A 228 -16.37 -18.04 4.85
N LEU A 229 -16.68 -17.10 3.97
CA LEU A 229 -15.70 -16.35 3.18
C LEU A 229 -14.93 -15.30 4.00
N SER A 230 -15.34 -15.02 5.24
CA SER A 230 -14.55 -14.18 6.15
C SER A 230 -13.39 -14.93 6.80
N ASN A 231 -13.41 -16.27 6.75
CA ASN A 231 -12.39 -17.13 7.33
C ASN A 231 -11.26 -17.43 6.33
N LEU A 232 -10.03 -17.06 6.68
CA LEU A 232 -8.85 -17.30 5.84
C LEU A 232 -8.60 -18.79 5.54
N GLY A 233 -8.86 -19.68 6.50
CA GLY A 233 -8.74 -21.13 6.29
C GLY A 233 -9.67 -21.63 5.19
N ASN A 234 -10.92 -21.17 5.19
CA ASN A 234 -11.89 -21.48 4.14
C ASN A 234 -11.45 -20.93 2.78
N LEU A 235 -10.88 -19.73 2.73
CA LEU A 235 -10.34 -19.16 1.48
C LEU A 235 -9.19 -20.01 0.91
N LYS A 236 -8.29 -20.50 1.77
CA LYS A 236 -7.22 -21.42 1.37
C LYS A 236 -7.80 -22.74 0.88
N GLN A 237 -8.82 -23.27 1.55
CA GLN A 237 -9.51 -24.49 1.12
C GLN A 237 -10.19 -24.33 -0.25
N ILE A 238 -10.85 -23.19 -0.51
CA ILE A 238 -11.43 -22.89 -1.83
C ILE A 238 -10.35 -22.89 -2.93
N VAL A 239 -9.20 -22.26 -2.66
CA VAL A 239 -8.04 -22.24 -3.58
C VAL A 239 -7.51 -23.65 -3.81
N ASP A 240 -7.43 -24.44 -2.74
CA ASP A 240 -7.00 -25.82 -2.79
C ASP A 240 -7.97 -26.70 -3.59
N GLU A 241 -9.27 -26.59 -3.40
CA GLU A 241 -10.26 -27.45 -4.04
C GLU A 241 -10.56 -27.05 -5.49
N TYR A 242 -10.16 -25.84 -5.90
CA TYR A 242 -10.49 -25.29 -7.19
C TYR A 242 -9.98 -26.17 -8.35
N CYS A 243 -10.92 -26.89 -8.96
CA CYS A 243 -10.69 -27.76 -10.11
C CYS A 243 -9.47 -28.68 -9.95
N LYS A 244 -9.22 -29.22 -8.74
CA LYS A 244 -8.13 -30.18 -8.48
C LYS A 244 -8.15 -31.45 -9.34
N ASN A 245 -9.19 -31.63 -10.17
CA ASN A 245 -9.46 -32.80 -11.01
C ASN A 245 -9.84 -32.46 -12.47
N LEU A 246 -9.20 -31.46 -13.10
CA LEU A 246 -9.28 -31.26 -14.57
C LEU A 246 -8.02 -31.76 -15.27
#